data_AF-A0A2C2VDY3-F1
#
_entry.id   AF-A0A2C2VDY3-F1
#
_cell.length_a   1.000
_cell.length_b   1.000
_cell.length_c   1.000
_cell.angle_alpha   90.00
_cell.angle_beta   90.00
_cell.angle_gamma   90.00
#
_symmetry.space_group_name_H-M   'P 1'
#
loop_
_entity.id
_entity.type
_entity.pdbx_description
1 polymer ?
#
loop_
_entity_poly.entity_id
_entity_poly.type
_entity_poly.pdbx_seq_one_letter_code
_entity_poly.pdbx_strand_id
1 'polypeptide(L)'
;IKGENPIKANGKMIVIDGGFSKAYQSKTGIAGYTLLYNSCGIQLVAHEKFNSKKDVLLKGSDVLSVKRLVEKELESKKVLETNVGERLLQEISVLKSLLEYRYISLDQSLQTNG
;
A
#
# COMPACT_ATOMS: atom_id res chain seq x y z
N ILE A 1 27.69 -1.88 -1.12
CA ILE A 1 26.69 -2.72 -0.43
C ILE A 1 26.87 -4.14 -0.92
N LYS A 2 27.39 -5.07 -0.10
CA LYS A 2 27.54 -6.50 -0.44
C LYS A 2 26.26 -7.21 -0.03
N GLY A 3 25.33 -7.35 -0.96
CA GLY A 3 24.06 -8.04 -0.81
C GLY A 3 23.48 -8.31 -2.19
N GLU A 4 22.68 -9.36 -2.34
CA GLU A 4 22.08 -9.70 -3.62
C GLU A 4 21.15 -8.57 -4.10
N ASN A 5 21.17 -8.27 -5.41
CA ASN A 5 20.29 -7.26 -5.97
C ASN A 5 18.83 -7.77 -5.90
N PRO A 6 17.92 -7.09 -5.17
CA PRO A 6 16.53 -7.52 -5.07
C PRO A 6 15.80 -7.37 -6.41
N ILE A 7 16.32 -6.55 -7.32
CA ILE A 7 15.79 -6.37 -8.66
C ILE A 7 16.47 -7.37 -9.58
N LYS A 8 15.68 -8.31 -10.10
CA LYS A 8 16.11 -9.39 -10.99
C LYS A 8 15.33 -9.32 -12.31
N ALA A 9 15.65 -10.22 -13.24
CA ALA A 9 14.96 -10.35 -14.53
C ALA A 9 14.80 -9.01 -15.27
N ASN A 10 15.88 -8.22 -15.36
CA ASN A 10 15.89 -6.92 -16.02
C ASN A 10 14.81 -5.95 -15.51
N GLY A 11 14.59 -5.88 -14.19
CA GLY A 11 13.59 -4.99 -13.58
C GLY A 11 12.21 -5.61 -13.38
N LYS A 12 11.94 -6.79 -13.96
CA LYS A 12 10.61 -7.40 -13.95
C LYS A 12 10.30 -8.24 -12.71
N MET A 13 11.29 -8.47 -11.86
CA MET A 13 11.12 -9.29 -10.65
C MET A 13 11.75 -8.60 -9.45
N ILE A 14 10.94 -8.38 -8.42
CA ILE A 14 11.40 -7.91 -7.11
C ILE A 14 11.40 -9.12 -6.17
N VAL A 15 12.57 -9.47 -5.65
CA VAL A 15 12.75 -10.51 -4.64
C VAL A 15 12.88 -9.84 -3.28
N ILE A 16 11.85 -10.02 -2.44
CA ILE A 16 11.83 -9.58 -1.05
C ILE A 16 12.05 -10.81 -0.20
N ASP A 17 13.32 -11.16 -0.01
CA ASP A 17 13.67 -12.18 0.98
C ASP A 17 13.46 -11.57 2.37
N GLY A 18 12.77 -12.29 3.25
CA GLY A 18 12.40 -11.79 4.58
C GLY A 18 13.64 -11.52 5.43
N GLY A 19 14.22 -10.33 5.33
CA GLY A 19 15.48 -9.96 5.99
C GLY A 19 15.44 -9.99 7.53
N PHE A 20 14.25 -10.14 8.11
CA PHE A 20 14.05 -10.43 9.52
C PHE A 20 14.44 -11.86 9.92
N SER A 21 14.59 -12.79 8.96
CA SER A 21 15.07 -14.12 9.23
C SER A 21 16.56 -14.09 9.59
N LYS A 22 16.90 -14.59 10.79
CA LYS A 22 18.29 -14.69 11.29
C LYS A 22 19.24 -15.35 10.29
N ALA A 23 18.75 -16.30 9.48
CA ALA A 23 19.55 -17.02 8.49
C ALA A 23 20.04 -16.12 7.32
N TYR A 24 19.29 -15.06 7.00
CA TYR A 24 19.59 -14.17 5.86
C TYR A 24 20.33 -12.88 6.28
N GLN A 25 20.35 -12.55 7.58
CA GLN A 25 21.09 -11.39 8.10
C GLN A 25 22.59 -11.45 7.79
N SER A 26 23.23 -12.62 7.85
CA SER A 26 24.69 -12.74 7.73
C SER A 26 25.25 -12.34 6.36
N LYS A 27 24.44 -12.40 5.29
CA LYS A 27 24.92 -12.26 3.90
C LYS A 27 24.88 -10.84 3.33
N THR A 28 23.92 -9.99 3.73
CA THR A 28 23.60 -8.76 2.97
C THR A 28 23.99 -7.45 3.67
N GLY A 29 24.25 -7.49 4.98
CA GLY A 29 24.54 -6.30 5.77
C GLY A 29 23.32 -5.41 6.08
N ILE A 30 22.14 -5.73 5.57
CA ILE A 30 20.87 -5.01 5.79
C ILE A 30 19.86 -5.89 6.54
N ALA A 31 18.90 -5.28 7.25
CA ALA A 31 17.83 -5.96 7.98
C ALA A 31 16.67 -6.44 7.08
N GLY A 32 16.71 -6.10 5.79
CA GLY A 32 15.69 -6.51 4.82
C GLY A 32 15.22 -5.36 3.95
N TYR A 33 14.22 -5.67 3.12
CA TYR A 33 13.57 -4.71 2.25
C TYR A 33 12.09 -4.58 2.61
N THR A 34 11.57 -3.36 2.48
CA THR A 34 10.15 -3.04 2.54
C THR A 34 9.72 -2.48 1.20
N LEU A 35 8.61 -2.99 0.65
CA LEU A 35 7.97 -2.44 -0.54
C LEU A 35 6.81 -1.56 -0.11
N LEU A 36 6.87 -0.28 -0.45
CA LEU A 36 5.82 0.69 -0.20
C LEU A 36 5.09 0.95 -1.51
N TYR A 37 3.76 0.88 -1.51
CA TYR A 37 2.93 1.26 -2.64
C TYR A 37 1.87 2.26 -2.19
N ASN A 38 1.76 3.38 -2.90
CA ASN A 38 0.69 4.34 -2.74
C ASN A 38 0.38 5.01 -4.09
N SER A 39 -0.53 5.98 -4.08
CA SER A 39 -0.98 6.69 -5.28
C SER A 39 0.12 7.51 -5.99
N CYS A 40 1.33 7.57 -5.43
CA CYS A 40 2.52 8.19 -6.04
C CYS A 40 3.48 7.16 -6.64
N GLY A 41 3.16 5.86 -6.56
CA GLY A 41 3.95 4.77 -7.12
C GLY A 41 4.55 3.80 -6.08
N ILE A 42 5.49 3.00 -6.55
CA ILE A 42 6.14 1.92 -5.79
C ILE A 42 7.53 2.37 -5.33
N GLN A 43 7.87 2.09 -4.08
CA GLN A 43 9.18 2.38 -3.50
C GLN A 43 9.76 1.15 -2.81
N LEU A 44 11.00 0.79 -3.16
CA LEU A 44 11.74 -0.26 -2.47
C LEU A 44 12.75 0.36 -1.49
N VAL A 45 12.55 0.09 -0.21
CA VAL A 45 13.33 0.66 0.90
C VAL A 45 14.17 -0.44 1.54
N ALA A 46 15.49 -0.23 1.65
CA ALA A 46 16.39 -1.11 2.40
C ALA A 46 16.56 -0.61 3.84
N HIS A 47 16.46 -1.50 4.82
CA HIS A 47 16.67 -1.16 6.23
C HIS A 47 18.07 -1.56 6.71
N GLU A 48 18.72 -0.70 7.48
CA GLU A 48 19.97 -1.09 8.17
C GLU A 48 19.70 -2.06 9.33
N LYS A 49 20.75 -2.79 9.73
CA LYS A 49 20.69 -3.72 10.85
C LYS A 49 20.59 -3.01 12.19
N PHE A 50 19.74 -3.56 13.06
CA PHE A 50 19.71 -3.21 14.47
C PHE A 50 20.84 -3.96 15.19
N ASN A 51 21.96 -3.27 15.47
CA ASN A 51 23.13 -3.90 16.09
C ASN A 51 22.95 -4.04 17.62
N SER A 52 22.55 -2.98 18.32
CA SER A 52 22.21 -3.02 19.75
C SER A 52 21.38 -1.81 20.19
N LYS A 53 20.63 -1.93 21.30
CA LYS A 53 19.92 -0.79 21.90
C LYS A 53 20.87 0.37 22.22
N LYS A 54 22.09 0.05 22.69
CA LYS A 54 23.11 1.02 23.06
C LYS A 54 23.64 1.79 21.84
N ASP A 55 23.87 1.11 20.72
CA ASP A 55 24.33 1.74 19.48
C ASP A 55 23.30 2.70 18.90
N VAL A 56 22.01 2.34 18.97
CA VAL A 56 20.91 3.16 18.44
C VAL A 56 20.74 4.43 19.27
N LEU A 57 20.81 4.32 20.60
CA LEU A 57 20.73 5.48 21.49
C LEU A 57 21.95 6.42 21.36
N LEU A 58 23.14 5.88 21.10
CA LEU A 58 24.38 6.66 20.99
C LEU A 58 24.52 7.37 19.63
N LYS A 59 24.14 6.71 18.54
CA LYS A 59 24.33 7.26 17.19
C LYS A 59 23.26 8.26 16.78
N GLY A 60 22.16 8.35 17.53
CA GLY A 60 20.98 9.16 17.17
C GLY A 60 20.43 8.81 15.77
N SER A 61 20.84 7.66 15.24
CA SER A 61 20.63 7.28 13.87
C SER A 61 19.22 6.72 13.77
N ASP A 62 18.32 7.56 13.30
CA ASP A 62 17.15 7.09 12.59
C ASP A 62 17.67 6.12 11.52
N VAL A 63 17.28 4.85 11.62
CA VAL A 63 17.83 3.74 10.84
C VAL A 63 17.74 4.13 9.36
N LEU A 64 18.86 4.59 8.78
CA LEU A 64 18.83 5.33 7.52
C LEU A 64 18.43 4.38 6.39
N SER A 65 17.18 4.50 5.99
CA SER A 65 16.55 3.73 4.95
C SER A 65 17.10 4.13 3.58
N VAL A 66 17.98 3.30 2.99
CA VAL A 66 18.45 3.55 1.62
C VAL A 66 17.32 3.23 0.65
N LYS A 67 16.77 4.27 0.00
CA LYS A 67 15.75 4.16 -1.03
C LYS A 67 16.40 3.78 -2.36
N ARG A 68 16.10 2.59 -2.90
CA ARG A 68 16.83 2.03 -4.05
C ARG A 68 16.08 2.14 -5.38
N LEU A 69 14.75 2.08 -5.35
CA LEU A 69 13.92 2.13 -6.56
C LEU A 69 12.65 2.93 -6.29
N VAL A 70 12.34 3.87 -7.18
CA VAL A 70 11.06 4.56 -7.23
C VAL A 70 10.51 4.36 -8.62
N GLU A 71 9.49 3.53 -8.75
CA GLU A 71 8.68 3.50 -9.95
C GLU A 71 7.52 4.48 -9.70
N LYS A 72 7.65 5.67 -10.27
CA LYS A 72 6.64 6.70 -10.13
C LYS A 72 5.56 6.42 -11.16
N GLU A 73 4.35 6.12 -10.71
CA GLU A 73 3.17 6.16 -11.59
C GLU A 73 3.05 7.59 -12.12
N LEU A 74 3.01 7.76 -13.45
CA LEU A 74 2.88 9.08 -14.09
C LEU A 74 1.53 9.73 -13.75
N GLU A 75 0.52 8.91 -13.51
CA GLU A 75 -0.84 9.30 -13.15
C GLU A 75 -1.24 8.67 -11.82
N SER A 76 -1.78 9.48 -10.91
CA SER A 76 -2.14 9.02 -9.57
C SER A 76 -3.43 8.21 -9.59
N LYS A 77 -3.37 6.97 -9.08
CA LYS A 77 -4.54 6.09 -8.99
C LYS A 77 -5.57 6.62 -7.99
N LYS A 78 -6.81 6.82 -8.44
CA LYS A 78 -7.95 7.25 -7.63
C LYS A 78 -8.64 6.07 -6.95
N VAL A 79 -9.30 6.31 -5.82
CA VAL A 79 -10.14 5.30 -5.14
C VAL A 79 -11.17 4.72 -6.09
N LEU A 80 -11.75 5.54 -6.98
CA LEU A 80 -12.68 5.14 -8.03
C LEU A 80 -12.18 3.96 -8.90
N GLU A 81 -10.87 3.87 -9.10
CA GLU A 81 -10.22 2.87 -9.96
C GLU A 81 -9.78 1.63 -9.18
N THR A 82 -10.20 1.52 -7.93
CA THR A 82 -9.95 0.36 -7.06
C THR A 82 -11.22 -0.47 -6.94
N ASN A 83 -11.05 -1.74 -6.55
CA ASN A 83 -12.16 -2.61 -6.17
C ASN A 83 -13.01 -2.04 -5.00
N VAL A 84 -12.40 -1.22 -4.14
CA VAL A 84 -13.12 -0.48 -3.10
C VAL A 84 -14.02 0.57 -3.75
N GLY A 85 -13.50 1.33 -4.73
CA GLY A 85 -14.28 2.31 -5.49
C GLY A 85 -15.47 1.68 -6.22
N GLU A 86 -15.26 0.53 -6.85
CA GLU A 86 -16.34 -0.22 -7.52
C GLU A 86 -17.46 -0.60 -6.53
N ARG A 87 -17.10 -1.14 -5.36
CA ARG A 87 -18.08 -1.48 -4.31
C ARG A 87 -18.79 -0.24 -3.76
N LEU A 88 -18.09 0.87 -3.56
CA LEU A 88 -18.71 2.13 -3.14
C LEU A 88 -19.74 2.63 -4.16
N LEU A 89 -19.46 2.50 -5.46
CA LEU A 89 -20.42 2.85 -6.50
C LEU A 89 -21.66 1.96 -6.47
N GLN A 90 -21.48 0.65 -6.23
CA GLN A 90 -22.59 -0.29 -6.07
C GLN A 90 -23.45 0.08 -4.85
N GLU A 91 -22.84 0.38 -3.71
CA GLU A 91 -23.54 0.82 -2.50
C GLU A 91 -24.31 2.12 -2.73
N ILE A 92 -23.71 3.11 -3.40
CA ILE A 92 -24.38 4.35 -3.79
C ILE A 92 -25.59 4.07 -4.69
N SER A 93 -25.46 3.16 -5.66
CA SER A 93 -26.55 2.80 -6.55
C SER A 93 -27.73 2.19 -5.77
N VAL A 94 -27.44 1.25 -4.86
CA VAL A 94 -28.46 0.62 -4.02
C VAL A 94 -29.16 1.66 -3.14
N LEU A 95 -28.41 2.56 -2.50
CA LEU A 95 -28.97 3.61 -1.66
C LEU A 95 -29.88 4.55 -2.45
N LYS A 96 -29.49 4.91 -3.69
CA LYS A 96 -30.32 5.73 -4.57
C LYS A 96 -31.62 5.02 -4.94
N SER A 97 -31.57 3.73 -5.30
CA SER A 97 -32.77 2.95 -5.59
C SER A 97 -33.71 2.83 -4.38
N LEU A 98 -33.16 2.64 -3.18
CA LEU A 98 -33.96 2.59 -1.94
C LEU A 98 -34.63 3.94 -1.64
N LEU A 99 -33.94 5.05 -1.89
CA LEU A 99 -34.48 6.39 -1.73
C LEU A 99 -35.63 6.66 -2.72
N GLU A 100 -35.43 6.32 -3.99
CA GLU A 100 -36.45 6.46 -5.04
C GLU A 100 -37.70 5.65 -4.73
N TYR A 101 -37.53 4.38 -4.34
CA TYR A 101 -38.63 3.51 -3.90
C TYR A 101 -39.44 4.15 -2.77
N ARG A 102 -38.77 4.72 -1.77
CA ARG A 102 -39.44 5.43 -0.67
C ARG A 102 -40.27 6.60 -1.17
N TYR A 103 -39.74 7.44 -2.05
CA TYR A 103 -40.50 8.59 -2.57
C TYR A 103 -41.70 8.19 -3.42
N ILE A 104 -41.57 7.18 -4.29
CA ILE A 104 -42.70 6.65 -5.07
C ILE A 104 -43.79 6.09 -4.16
N SER A 105 -43.41 5.35 -3.12
CA SER A 105 -44.37 4.78 -2.17
C SER A 105 -45.15 5.83 -1.36
N LEU A 106 -44.52 6.98 -1.07
CA LEU A 106 -45.17 8.09 -0.37
C LEU A 106 -46.17 8.82 -1.28
N ASP A 107 -45.83 9.03 -2.54
CA ASP A 107 -46.69 9.72 -3.51
C ASP A 107 -47.97 8.91 -3.82
N GLN A 108 -47.85 7.59 -3.91
CA GLN A 108 -49.00 6.68 -4.04
C GLN A 108 -49.91 6.69 -2.80
N SER A 109 -49.33 6.79 -1.60
CA SER A 109 -50.13 6.84 -0.36
C SER A 109 -50.92 8.13 -0.17
N LEU A 110 -50.50 9.23 -0.82
CA LEU A 110 -51.22 10.51 -0.83
C LEU A 110 -52.39 10.51 -1.82
N GLN A 111 -52.29 9.75 -2.93
CA GLN A 111 -53.35 9.63 -3.93
C GLN A 111 -54.51 8.72 -3.50
N THR A 112 -54.27 7.76 -2.61
CA THR A 112 -55.29 6.79 -2.15
C THR A 112 -56.14 7.26 -0.96
N ASN A 113 -55.81 8.41 -0.37
CA ASN A 113 -56.51 8.97 0.80
C ASN A 113 -57.31 10.25 0.47
N GLY A 114 -57.57 10.53 -0.81
CA GLY A 114 -58.36 11.67 -1.30
C GLY A 114 -59.67 11.24 -1.93
#